data_AF-A0A5M3Z760-F1
#
_entry.id   AF-A0A5M3Z760-F1
#
_cell.length_a   1.000
_cell.length_b   1.000
_cell.length_c   1.000
_cell.angle_alpha   90.00
_cell.angle_beta   90.00
_cell.angle_gamma   90.00
#
_symmetry.space_group_name_H-M   'P 1'
#
loop_
_entity.id
_entity.type
_entity.pdbx_description
1 polymer ?
#
loop_
_entity_poly.entity_id
_entity_poly.type
_entity_poly.pdbx_seq_one_letter_code
_entity_poly.pdbx_strand_id
1 'polypeptide(L)'
;MPANFFTLPGELRNQIYHLLTSAEPVNPWSKRGHNLATNLIRTNKTIQREAAWVLYGGNIFDFRPPVHLLYEGDAFLDRIGPHNARHIRHIQFDMFLLLFEDPREYRMFDAILRMFSKIQSDCSNLKTLVVSQVSFTVLEILLSGQIDAAGVIADFDARARTIASLEGIILDVPRESQVPYLREKMEGHGWKFKG
;
A
#
# COMPACT_ATOMS: atom_id res chain seq x y z
N MET A 1 1.48 37.57 24.75
CA MET A 1 0.55 36.45 24.56
C MET A 1 1.36 35.19 24.28
N PRO A 2 1.04 34.04 24.87
CA PRO A 2 1.73 32.80 24.51
C PRO A 2 1.43 32.45 23.05
N ALA A 3 2.46 32.08 22.30
CA ALA A 3 2.29 31.60 20.93
C ALA A 3 1.50 30.28 20.95
N ASN A 4 0.44 30.20 20.14
CA ASN A 4 -0.35 28.99 19.96
C ASN A 4 -0.07 28.44 18.55
N PHE A 5 -0.06 27.12 18.38
CA PHE A 5 0.05 26.49 17.08
C PHE A 5 -0.97 27.05 16.06
N PHE A 6 -2.21 27.33 16.49
CA PHE A 6 -3.23 27.92 15.61
C PHE A 6 -3.05 29.41 15.30
N THR A 7 -2.12 30.10 15.98
CA THR A 7 -1.76 31.48 15.62
C THR A 7 -0.74 31.55 14.48
N LEU A 8 -0.14 30.41 14.11
CA LEU A 8 0.72 30.32 12.93
C LEU A 8 -0.12 30.43 11.65
N PRO A 9 0.37 31.08 10.58
CA PRO A 9 -0.22 31.01 9.24
C PRO A 9 -0.39 29.57 8.77
N GLY A 10 -1.38 29.32 7.91
CA GLY A 10 -1.70 27.97 7.42
C GLY A 10 -0.53 27.32 6.68
N GLU A 11 0.29 28.11 6.01
CA GLU A 11 1.49 27.69 5.29
C GLU A 11 2.53 27.10 6.24
N LEU A 12 2.77 27.74 7.40
CA LEU A 12 3.68 27.23 8.41
C LEU A 12 3.13 25.96 9.08
N ARG A 13 1.81 25.91 9.32
CA ARG A 13 1.18 24.69 9.84
C ARG A 13 1.33 23.51 8.86
N ASN A 14 1.16 23.75 7.56
CA ASN A 14 1.38 22.74 6.52
C ASN A 14 2.82 22.24 6.48
N GLN A 15 3.81 23.14 6.57
CA GLN A 15 5.22 22.75 6.66
C GLN A 15 5.49 21.86 7.87
N ILE A 16 4.87 22.16 9.02
CA ILE A 16 4.96 21.31 10.21
C ILE A 16 4.29 19.94 9.97
N TYR A 17 3.15 19.89 9.29
CA TYR A 17 2.49 18.62 8.95
C TYR A 17 3.30 17.73 8.01
N HIS A 18 4.14 18.31 7.14
CA HIS A 18 5.05 17.51 6.31
C HIS A 18 6.12 16.78 7.12
N LEU A 19 6.39 17.18 8.37
CA LEU A 19 7.25 16.42 9.27
C LEU A 19 6.59 15.10 9.74
N LEU A 20 5.32 14.87 9.42
CA LEU A 20 4.60 13.63 9.72
C LEU A 20 4.75 12.57 8.63
N THR A 21 5.45 12.87 7.54
CA THR A 21 5.74 11.90 6.48
C THR A 21 7.09 11.21 6.73
N SER A 22 7.14 9.92 6.45
CA SER A 22 8.31 9.06 6.54
C SER A 22 8.90 8.84 5.15
N ALA A 23 10.24 8.80 5.07
CA ALA A 23 10.94 8.38 3.87
C ALA A 23 10.76 6.87 3.61
N GLU A 24 10.63 6.09 4.67
CA GLU A 24 10.40 4.64 4.60
C GLU A 24 8.90 4.32 4.59
N PRO A 25 8.48 3.22 3.92
CA PRO A 25 7.11 2.74 3.99
C PRO A 25 6.60 2.54 5.43
N VAL A 26 5.40 3.03 5.69
CA VAL A 26 4.74 2.93 6.98
C VAL A 26 4.13 1.54 7.09
N ASN A 27 4.59 0.75 8.07
CA ASN A 27 3.95 -0.50 8.45
C ASN A 27 2.66 -0.21 9.27
N PRO A 28 1.46 -0.49 8.74
CA PRO A 28 0.19 -0.19 9.39
C PRO A 28 -0.07 -0.99 10.69
N TRP A 29 0.61 -2.13 10.83
CA TRP A 29 0.46 -3.06 11.95
C TRP A 29 1.53 -2.91 13.04
N SER A 30 2.49 -2.00 12.86
CA SER A 30 3.53 -1.76 13.87
C SER A 30 2.93 -1.24 15.18
N LYS A 31 2.94 -2.08 16.22
CA LYS A 31 2.51 -1.70 17.59
C LYS A 31 3.40 -0.62 18.21
N ARG A 32 4.63 -0.47 17.73
CA ARG A 32 5.59 0.49 18.29
C ARG A 32 5.35 1.94 17.81
N GLY A 33 4.36 2.18 16.95
CA GLY A 33 3.90 3.54 16.62
C GLY A 33 4.94 4.45 15.96
N HIS A 34 6.10 3.93 15.57
CA HIS A 34 7.25 4.75 15.17
C HIS A 34 7.10 5.42 13.80
N ASN A 35 6.12 5.03 12.97
CA ASN A 35 6.07 5.49 11.57
C ASN A 35 4.86 6.36 11.24
N LEU A 36 3.87 6.48 12.12
CA LEU A 36 2.69 7.29 11.86
C LEU A 36 2.28 8.04 13.13
N ALA A 37 2.42 9.37 13.09
CA ALA A 37 2.05 10.27 14.19
C ALA A 37 0.52 10.42 14.34
N THR A 38 -0.23 9.31 14.37
CA THR A 38 -1.70 9.30 14.46
C THR A 38 -2.20 9.96 15.73
N ASN A 39 -1.39 9.97 16.79
CA ASN A 39 -1.75 10.65 18.03
C ASN A 39 -1.95 12.15 17.81
N LEU A 40 -1.16 12.78 16.92
CA LEU A 40 -1.27 14.20 16.64
C LEU A 40 -2.61 14.56 15.97
N ILE A 41 -3.07 13.74 15.02
CA ILE A 41 -4.37 13.99 14.38
C ILE A 41 -5.56 13.61 15.26
N ARG A 42 -5.35 12.88 16.36
CA ARG A 42 -6.42 12.51 17.31
C ARG A 42 -6.61 13.53 18.42
N THR A 43 -5.67 14.46 18.63
CA THR A 43 -5.75 15.44 19.74
C THR A 43 -6.69 16.60 19.45
N ASN A 44 -6.86 17.00 18.18
CA ASN A 44 -7.64 18.18 17.83
C ASN A 44 -8.29 18.05 16.44
N LYS A 45 -9.59 18.37 16.32
CA LYS A 45 -10.37 18.25 15.07
C LYS A 45 -9.87 19.16 13.94
N THR A 46 -9.34 20.34 14.26
CA THR A 46 -8.73 21.24 13.27
C THR A 46 -7.44 20.63 12.74
N ILE A 47 -6.55 20.17 13.63
CA ILE A 47 -5.32 19.46 13.23
C ILE A 47 -5.67 18.23 12.41
N GLN A 48 -6.69 17.45 12.82
CA GLN A 48 -7.15 16.30 12.07
C GLN A 48 -7.51 16.67 10.62
N ARG A 49 -8.32 17.71 10.43
CA ARG A 49 -8.76 18.15 9.09
C ARG A 49 -7.62 18.67 8.23
N GLU A 50 -6.68 19.41 8.82
CA GLU A 50 -5.58 20.02 8.09
C GLU A 50 -4.45 19.01 7.79
N ALA A 51 -4.16 18.08 8.70
CA ALA A 51 -3.01 17.20 8.60
C ALA A 51 -3.33 15.82 8.01
N ALA A 52 -4.58 15.35 8.03
CA ALA A 52 -4.91 14.00 7.56
C ALA A 52 -4.48 13.76 6.11
N TRP A 53 -4.68 14.74 5.22
CA TRP A 53 -4.28 14.59 3.82
C TRP A 53 -2.75 14.51 3.65
N VAL A 54 -1.97 15.19 4.49
CA VAL A 54 -0.50 15.12 4.48
C VAL A 54 -0.04 13.79 5.05
N LEU A 55 -0.60 13.39 6.19
CA LEU A 55 -0.23 12.15 6.88
C LEU A 55 -0.55 10.91 6.04
N TYR A 56 -1.74 10.83 5.44
CA TYR A 56 -2.14 9.66 4.67
C TYR A 56 -1.75 9.77 3.19
N GLY A 57 -1.75 10.98 2.61
CA GLY A 57 -1.42 11.17 1.20
C GLY A 57 0.07 11.29 0.92
N GLY A 58 0.87 11.70 1.89
CA GLY A 58 2.33 11.86 1.75
C GLY A 58 3.15 10.64 2.15
N ASN A 59 2.53 9.59 2.71
CA ASN A 59 3.21 8.36 3.10
C ASN A 59 2.91 7.22 2.13
N ILE A 60 3.86 6.29 1.99
CA ILE A 60 3.64 4.99 1.38
C ILE A 60 3.24 4.02 2.49
N PHE A 61 2.14 3.30 2.33
CA PHE A 61 1.70 2.29 3.31
C PHE A 61 2.08 0.89 2.84
N ASP A 62 2.79 0.16 3.69
CA ASP A 62 3.20 -1.21 3.42
C ASP A 62 2.08 -2.20 3.77
N PHE A 63 1.33 -2.63 2.77
CA PHE A 63 0.27 -3.64 2.91
C PHE A 63 0.79 -5.07 2.62
N ARG A 64 2.02 -5.38 3.04
CA ARG A 64 2.58 -6.74 3.07
C ARG A 64 2.58 -7.27 4.51
N PRO A 65 1.44 -7.77 5.02
CA PRO A 65 1.36 -8.18 6.42
C PRO A 65 2.28 -9.38 6.68
N PRO A 66 2.94 -9.44 7.84
CA PRO A 66 3.47 -10.71 8.35
C PRO A 66 2.38 -11.78 8.34
N VAL A 67 2.73 -13.03 8.09
CA VAL A 67 1.75 -14.14 7.97
C VAL A 67 0.78 -14.21 9.16
N HIS A 68 1.27 -13.95 10.37
CA HIS A 68 0.44 -13.99 11.59
C HIS A 68 -0.55 -12.81 11.72
N LEU A 69 -0.49 -11.80 10.85
CA LEU A 69 -1.35 -10.60 10.85
C LEU A 69 -2.23 -10.47 9.61
N LEU A 70 -2.20 -11.45 8.70
CA LEU A 70 -3.01 -11.45 7.47
C LEU A 70 -4.51 -11.24 7.74
N TYR A 71 -5.02 -11.86 8.81
CA TYR A 71 -6.42 -11.74 9.20
C TYR A 71 -6.81 -10.35 9.74
N GLU A 72 -5.81 -9.53 10.10
CA GLU A 72 -5.96 -8.13 10.50
C GLU A 72 -5.58 -7.16 9.36
N GLY A 73 -5.44 -7.66 8.13
CA GLY A 73 -4.98 -6.89 6.97
C GLY A 73 -5.82 -5.62 6.70
N ASP A 74 -7.11 -5.68 6.97
CA ASP A 74 -8.07 -4.58 6.85
C ASP A 74 -8.26 -3.74 8.11
N ALA A 75 -7.81 -4.21 9.28
CA ALA A 75 -8.05 -3.57 10.56
C ALA A 75 -7.47 -2.14 10.64
N PHE A 76 -6.38 -1.88 9.90
CA PHE A 76 -5.84 -0.52 9.79
C PHE A 76 -6.82 0.44 9.10
N LEU A 77 -7.40 0.03 7.97
CA LEU A 77 -8.33 0.84 7.20
C LEU A 77 -9.60 1.11 8.00
N ASP A 78 -10.09 0.11 8.74
CA ASP A 78 -11.22 0.29 9.67
C ASP A 78 -10.89 1.27 10.79
N ARG A 79 -9.68 1.17 11.37
CA ARG A 79 -9.25 2.05 12.47
C ARG A 79 -9.14 3.52 12.05
N ILE A 80 -8.67 3.80 10.84
CA ILE A 80 -8.58 5.18 10.35
C ILE A 80 -9.92 5.66 9.78
N GLY A 81 -10.77 4.75 9.31
CA GLY A 81 -12.06 5.03 8.73
C GLY A 81 -11.98 5.58 7.29
N PRO A 82 -13.09 5.51 6.53
CA PRO A 82 -13.12 5.82 5.10
C PRO A 82 -12.75 7.29 4.79
N HIS A 83 -13.05 8.23 5.70
CA HIS A 83 -12.68 9.63 5.53
C HIS A 83 -11.18 9.87 5.49
N ASN A 84 -10.41 9.07 6.22
CA ASN A 84 -8.95 9.14 6.23
C ASN A 84 -8.35 8.24 5.15
N ALA A 85 -8.89 7.04 4.97
CA ALA A 85 -8.43 6.08 3.97
C ALA A 85 -8.44 6.65 2.55
N ARG A 86 -9.45 7.46 2.20
CA ARG A 86 -9.51 8.14 0.90
C ARG A 86 -8.32 9.06 0.62
N HIS A 87 -7.56 9.48 1.63
CA HIS A 87 -6.38 10.31 1.44
C HIS A 87 -5.14 9.51 1.06
N ILE A 88 -5.15 8.18 1.22
CA ILE A 88 -4.04 7.30 0.84
C ILE A 88 -3.81 7.37 -0.66
N ARG A 89 -2.57 7.64 -1.06
CA ARG A 89 -2.16 7.74 -2.47
C ARG A 89 -1.19 6.65 -2.91
N HIS A 90 -0.45 6.05 -1.98
CA HIS A 90 0.63 5.14 -2.29
C HIS A 90 0.57 3.93 -1.36
N ILE A 91 0.46 2.74 -1.95
CA ILE A 91 0.45 1.47 -1.23
C ILE A 91 1.51 0.56 -1.81
N GLN A 92 2.27 -0.11 -0.94
CA GLN A 92 3.05 -1.29 -1.28
C GLN A 92 2.21 -2.54 -1.04
N PHE A 93 2.19 -3.45 -1.99
CA PHE A 93 1.41 -4.68 -1.91
C PHE A 93 2.20 -5.83 -2.53
N ASP A 94 2.12 -7.01 -1.95
CA ASP A 94 2.71 -8.20 -2.56
C ASP A 94 1.63 -8.93 -3.36
N MET A 95 1.72 -8.81 -4.68
CA MET A 95 0.83 -9.49 -5.61
C MET A 95 0.89 -11.00 -5.45
N PHE A 96 2.07 -11.54 -5.18
CA PHE A 96 2.31 -12.97 -5.19
C PHE A 96 1.69 -13.67 -3.97
N LEU A 97 1.24 -12.90 -2.98
CA LEU A 97 0.31 -13.41 -1.97
C LEU A 97 -0.98 -13.98 -2.59
N LEU A 98 -1.37 -13.52 -3.78
CA LEU A 98 -2.52 -14.05 -4.52
C LEU A 98 -2.23 -15.35 -5.29
N LEU A 99 -0.98 -15.85 -5.28
CA LEU A 99 -0.61 -17.09 -5.97
C LEU A 99 -0.76 -18.34 -5.10
N PHE A 100 -0.88 -18.19 -3.79
CA PHE A 100 -0.93 -19.32 -2.88
C PHE A 100 -2.34 -19.91 -2.87
N GLU A 101 -2.60 -20.84 -3.79
CA GLU A 101 -3.77 -21.72 -3.79
C GLU A 101 -3.47 -23.05 -3.05
N ASP A 102 -2.79 -23.04 -1.90
CA ASP A 102 -2.74 -24.28 -1.09
C ASP A 102 -4.12 -24.51 -0.46
N PRO A 103 -4.76 -25.67 -0.67
CA PRO A 103 -6.03 -26.01 -0.03
C PRO A 103 -6.00 -25.98 1.51
N ARG A 104 -4.82 -26.02 2.13
CA ARG A 104 -4.63 -25.85 3.58
C ARG A 104 -4.55 -24.38 4.01
N GLU A 105 -4.40 -23.46 3.04
CA GLU A 105 -4.21 -22.03 3.24
C GLU A 105 -5.34 -21.17 2.64
N TYR A 106 -6.47 -21.76 2.21
CA TYR A 106 -7.63 -21.02 1.67
C TYR A 106 -8.02 -19.78 2.48
N ARG A 107 -7.94 -19.86 3.82
CA ARG A 107 -8.27 -18.74 4.73
C ARG A 107 -7.32 -17.55 4.58
N MET A 108 -6.07 -17.78 4.20
CA MET A 108 -5.08 -16.74 3.94
C MET A 108 -5.40 -16.02 2.64
N PHE A 109 -5.71 -16.77 1.58
CA PHE A 109 -6.12 -16.21 0.29
C PHE A 109 -7.34 -15.30 0.41
N ASP A 110 -8.38 -15.77 1.13
CA ASP A 110 -9.58 -14.96 1.41
C ASP A 110 -9.25 -13.67 2.18
N ALA A 111 -8.34 -13.73 3.14
CA ALA A 111 -7.92 -12.55 3.91
C ALA A 111 -7.19 -11.52 3.02
N ILE A 112 -6.34 -11.98 2.11
CA ILE A 112 -5.62 -11.11 1.16
C ILE A 112 -6.60 -10.48 0.18
N LEU A 113 -7.54 -11.26 -0.37
CA LEU A 113 -8.59 -10.75 -1.25
C LEU A 113 -9.49 -9.73 -0.56
N ARG A 114 -9.85 -9.98 0.71
CA ARG A 114 -10.63 -9.04 1.52
C ARG A 114 -9.87 -7.74 1.74
N MET A 115 -8.59 -7.81 2.08
CA MET A 115 -7.71 -6.65 2.24
C MET A 115 -7.61 -5.85 0.93
N PHE A 116 -7.38 -6.51 -0.20
CA PHE A 116 -7.29 -5.85 -1.50
C PHE A 116 -8.62 -5.20 -1.92
N SER A 117 -9.74 -5.89 -1.68
CA SER A 117 -11.09 -5.35 -1.93
C SER A 117 -11.36 -4.09 -1.11
N LYS A 118 -10.87 -4.06 0.13
CA LYS A 118 -11.00 -2.89 0.99
C LYS A 118 -10.10 -1.73 0.56
N ILE A 119 -8.91 -2.02 0.04
CA ILE A 119 -8.07 -1.00 -0.61
C ILE A 119 -8.83 -0.40 -1.80
N GLN A 120 -9.45 -1.24 -2.63
CA GLN A 120 -10.23 -0.77 -3.79
C GLN A 120 -11.41 0.11 -3.37
N SER A 121 -12.12 -0.22 -2.28
CA SER A 121 -13.29 0.55 -1.83
C SER A 121 -12.94 1.81 -1.05
N ASP A 122 -11.97 1.75 -0.14
CA ASP A 122 -11.75 2.78 0.87
C ASP A 122 -10.68 3.80 0.43
N CYS A 123 -9.72 3.39 -0.41
CA CYS A 123 -8.61 4.23 -0.87
C CYS A 123 -8.95 4.92 -2.20
N SER A 124 -10.03 5.72 -2.24
CA SER A 124 -10.56 6.28 -3.49
C SER A 124 -9.62 7.25 -4.24
N ASN A 125 -8.54 7.74 -3.63
CA ASN A 125 -7.51 8.57 -4.28
C ASN A 125 -6.16 7.85 -4.46
N LEU A 126 -6.15 6.51 -4.39
CA LEU A 126 -4.93 5.73 -4.59
C LEU A 126 -4.36 5.99 -5.99
N LYS A 127 -3.11 6.47 -6.05
CA LYS A 127 -2.42 6.82 -7.30
C LYS A 127 -1.46 5.76 -7.76
N THR A 128 -0.74 5.13 -6.83
CA THR A 128 0.25 4.13 -7.18
C THR A 128 0.14 2.89 -6.31
N LEU A 129 0.16 1.74 -6.95
CA LEU A 129 0.43 0.46 -6.32
C LEU A 129 1.88 0.08 -6.60
N VAL A 130 2.66 -0.08 -5.55
CA VAL A 130 4.03 -0.57 -5.64
C VAL A 130 4.00 -2.07 -5.34
N VAL A 131 4.28 -2.87 -6.35
CA VAL A 131 4.43 -4.32 -6.20
C VAL A 131 5.89 -4.59 -5.89
N SER A 132 6.19 -5.12 -4.71
CA SER A 132 7.57 -5.32 -4.27
C SER A 132 7.79 -6.74 -3.77
N GLN A 133 9.00 -7.23 -4.02
CA GLN A 133 9.51 -8.55 -3.67
C GLN A 133 8.73 -9.74 -4.23
N VAL A 134 9.32 -10.40 -5.23
CA VAL A 134 9.04 -11.82 -5.46
C VAL A 134 9.90 -12.58 -4.47
N SER A 135 9.31 -13.40 -3.59
CA SER A 135 10.16 -14.35 -2.85
C SER A 135 10.86 -15.28 -3.85
N PHE A 136 12.08 -15.73 -3.54
CA PHE A 136 12.81 -16.63 -4.43
C PHE A 136 11.99 -17.88 -4.76
N THR A 137 11.25 -18.40 -3.77
CA THR A 137 10.33 -19.53 -3.91
C THR A 137 9.21 -19.25 -4.91
N VAL A 138 8.59 -18.07 -4.85
CA VAL A 138 7.55 -17.70 -5.83
C VAL A 138 8.14 -17.59 -7.23
N LEU A 139 9.35 -17.03 -7.35
CA LEU A 139 10.02 -16.88 -8.63
C LEU A 139 10.36 -18.25 -9.24
N GLU A 140 10.81 -19.21 -8.42
CA GLU A 140 11.03 -20.60 -8.84
C GLU A 140 9.73 -21.27 -9.34
N ILE A 141 8.61 -21.07 -8.65
CA ILE A 141 7.30 -21.64 -9.05
C ILE A 141 6.81 -21.02 -10.37
N LEU A 142 6.99 -19.71 -10.56
CA LEU A 142 6.63 -19.04 -11.81
C LEU A 142 7.52 -19.49 -12.96
N LEU A 143 8.81 -19.70 -12.71
CA LEU A 143 9.78 -20.14 -13.72
C LEU A 143 9.71 -21.63 -14.02
N SER A 144 9.23 -22.47 -13.10
CA SER A 144 9.01 -23.89 -13.33
C SER A 144 7.87 -24.17 -14.32
N GLY A 145 7.07 -23.14 -14.65
CA GLY A 145 5.89 -23.27 -15.50
C GLY A 145 4.72 -23.97 -14.82
N GLN A 146 4.80 -24.19 -13.50
CA GLN A 146 3.71 -24.76 -12.71
C GLN A 146 2.52 -23.80 -12.57
N ILE A 147 2.78 -22.49 -12.64
CA ILE A 147 1.78 -21.44 -12.58
C ILE A 147 1.86 -20.60 -13.85
N ASP A 148 0.70 -20.27 -14.43
CA ASP A 148 0.61 -19.30 -15.51
C ASP A 148 0.89 -17.88 -15.00
N ALA A 149 2.18 -17.51 -15.00
CA ALA A 149 2.62 -16.20 -14.57
C ALA A 149 1.98 -15.05 -15.37
N ALA A 150 1.69 -15.27 -16.66
CA ALA A 150 1.09 -14.23 -17.49
C ALA A 150 -0.38 -14.02 -17.12
N GLY A 151 -1.13 -15.10 -16.90
CA GLY A 151 -2.50 -15.07 -16.40
C GLY A 151 -2.61 -14.34 -15.06
N VAL A 152 -1.69 -14.62 -14.13
CA VAL A 152 -1.66 -13.98 -12.80
C VAL A 152 -1.40 -12.47 -12.90
N ILE A 153 -0.42 -12.07 -13.72
CA ILE A 153 -0.12 -10.65 -13.95
C ILE A 153 -1.34 -9.95 -14.54
N ALA A 154 -2.00 -10.56 -15.53
CA ALA A 154 -3.19 -10.02 -16.17
C ALA A 154 -4.38 -9.91 -15.21
N ASP A 155 -4.61 -10.92 -14.37
CA ASP A 155 -5.68 -10.93 -13.37
C ASP A 155 -5.46 -9.88 -12.29
N PHE A 156 -4.23 -9.72 -11.80
CA PHE A 156 -3.92 -8.64 -10.87
C PHE A 156 -4.08 -7.28 -11.52
N ASP A 157 -3.56 -7.08 -12.73
CA ASP A 157 -3.68 -5.81 -13.45
C ASP A 157 -5.16 -5.46 -13.63
N ALA A 158 -5.98 -6.38 -14.12
CA ALA A 158 -7.42 -6.17 -14.27
C ALA A 158 -8.11 -5.77 -12.95
N ARG A 159 -7.76 -6.44 -11.83
CA ARG A 159 -8.29 -6.08 -10.50
C ARG A 159 -7.77 -4.73 -10.02
N ALA A 160 -6.49 -4.44 -10.16
CA ALA A 160 -5.91 -3.16 -9.74
C ALA A 160 -6.52 -1.99 -10.52
N ARG A 161 -6.77 -2.18 -11.82
CA ARG A 161 -7.35 -1.16 -12.71
C ARG A 161 -8.83 -0.87 -12.44
N THR A 162 -9.52 -1.61 -11.57
CA THR A 162 -10.85 -1.22 -11.09
C THR A 162 -10.79 0.01 -10.17
N ILE A 163 -9.62 0.34 -9.63
CA ILE A 163 -9.38 1.54 -8.83
C ILE A 163 -9.29 2.73 -9.77
N ALA A 164 -10.38 3.49 -9.89
CA ALA A 164 -10.51 4.57 -10.88
C ALA A 164 -9.44 5.67 -10.78
N SER A 165 -8.86 5.88 -9.60
CA SER A 165 -7.83 6.90 -9.36
C SER A 165 -6.39 6.42 -9.62
N LEU A 166 -6.20 5.13 -9.88
CA LEU A 166 -4.89 4.50 -10.05
C LEU A 166 -4.23 4.97 -11.35
N GLU A 167 -3.08 5.63 -11.20
CA GLU A 167 -2.30 6.16 -12.31
C GLU A 167 -1.23 5.17 -12.78
N GLY A 168 -0.73 4.30 -11.88
CA GLY A 168 0.27 3.32 -12.27
C GLY A 168 0.54 2.23 -11.25
N ILE A 169 1.08 1.12 -11.77
CA ILE A 169 1.63 0.01 -10.99
C ILE A 169 3.14 0.04 -11.19
N ILE A 170 3.89 0.00 -10.08
CA ILE A 170 5.35 0.10 -10.07
C ILE A 170 5.90 -1.19 -9.49
N LEU A 171 6.74 -1.89 -10.23
CA LEU A 171 7.51 -3.01 -9.70
C LEU A 171 8.79 -2.47 -9.02
N ASP A 172 8.92 -2.72 -7.72
CA ASP A 172 10.10 -2.35 -6.90
C ASP A 172 10.85 -3.63 -6.48
N VAL A 173 11.73 -4.08 -7.37
CA VAL A 173 12.59 -5.27 -7.21
C VAL A 173 14.01 -4.95 -7.70
N PRO A 174 15.07 -5.46 -7.05
CA PRO A 174 16.44 -5.27 -7.51
C PRO A 174 16.61 -5.70 -8.97
N ARG A 175 17.43 -4.99 -9.75
CA ARG A 175 17.65 -5.27 -11.17
C ARG A 175 18.08 -6.73 -11.43
N GLU A 176 18.88 -7.28 -10.53
CA GLU A 176 19.39 -8.65 -10.58
C GLU A 176 18.29 -9.70 -10.37
N SER A 177 17.20 -9.32 -9.70
CA SER A 177 16.03 -10.18 -9.45
C SER A 177 14.97 -10.09 -10.55
N GLN A 178 15.21 -9.30 -11.61
CA GLN A 178 14.22 -9.08 -12.66
C GLN A 178 14.35 -10.13 -13.75
N VAL A 179 13.38 -11.03 -13.80
CA VAL A 179 13.27 -12.02 -14.87
C VAL A 179 12.81 -11.30 -16.15
N PRO A 180 13.59 -11.35 -17.26
CA PRO A 180 13.24 -10.65 -18.49
C PRO A 180 11.85 -10.97 -19.03
N TYR A 181 11.44 -12.24 -18.95
CA TYR A 181 10.11 -12.69 -19.35
C TYR A 181 8.98 -12.01 -18.55
N LEU A 182 9.08 -11.99 -17.21
CA LEU A 182 8.07 -11.34 -16.36
C LEU A 182 8.05 -9.84 -16.57
N ARG A 183 9.24 -9.24 -16.76
CA ARG A 183 9.38 -7.83 -17.08
C ARG A 183 8.61 -7.48 -18.35
N GLU A 184 8.87 -8.19 -19.45
CA GLU A 184 8.22 -7.93 -20.74
C GLU A 184 6.69 -7.97 -20.61
N LYS A 185 6.16 -8.94 -19.87
CA LYS A 185 4.72 -9.05 -19.60
C LYS A 185 4.17 -7.84 -18.82
N MET A 186 4.82 -7.48 -17.71
CA MET A 186 4.39 -6.35 -16.89
C MET A 186 4.52 -5.00 -17.64
N GLU A 187 5.58 -4.81 -18.42
CA GLU A 187 5.73 -3.64 -19.31
C GLU A 187 4.61 -3.58 -20.35
N GLY A 188 4.17 -4.73 -20.88
CA GLY A 188 3.00 -4.84 -21.77
C GLY A 188 1.69 -4.34 -21.15
N HIS A 189 1.55 -4.39 -19.82
CA HIS A 189 0.42 -3.81 -19.07
C HIS A 189 0.65 -2.34 -18.65
N GLY A 190 1.75 -1.72 -19.10
CA GLY A 190 2.12 -0.35 -18.79
C GLY A 190 2.67 -0.14 -17.39
N TRP A 191 3.20 -1.20 -16.75
CA TRP A 191 3.83 -1.07 -15.44
C TRP A 191 5.21 -0.43 -15.56
N LYS A 192 5.61 0.27 -14.49
CA LYS A 192 6.92 0.92 -14.40
C LYS A 192 7.84 0.14 -13.48
N PHE A 193 9.14 0.24 -13.69
CA PHE A 193 10.15 -0.45 -12.88
C PHE A 193 10.95 0.58 -12.11
N LYS A 194 11.05 0.38 -10.80
CA LYS A 194 11.99 1.10 -9.96
C LYS A 194 13.31 0.33 -9.97
N GLY A 195 14.41 1.05 -10.17
CA GLY A 195 15.75 0.47 -10.34
C GLY A 195 16.62 0.63 -9.11
#